data_AF-A0A448J1Z1-F1
#
_entry.id   AF-A0A448J1Z1-F1
#
_cell.length_a   1.000
_cell.length_b   1.000
_cell.length_c   1.000
_cell.angle_alpha   90.00
_cell.angle_beta   90.00
_cell.angle_gamma   90.00
#
_symmetry.space_group_name_H-M   'P 1'
#
loop_
_entity.id
_entity.type
_entity.pdbx_description
1 polymer ?
#
loop_
_entity_poly.entity_id
_entity_poly.type
_entity_poly.pdbx_seq_one_letter_code
_entity_poly.pdbx_strand_id
1 'polypeptide(L)'
;MSTVNDDGIYAGPASLVVGDIRHVVRVRLKGRINPFDGHYHWQGTVHDAPADVRSGGAPVRLCVDDRDAPARLVERTPEGHLMISGMGPPPFRTA
;
A
#
# COMPACT_ATOMS: atom_id res chain seq x y z
N MET A 1 1.02 -15.70 -6.77
CA MET A 1 1.75 -15.29 -7.98
C MET A 1 1.55 -13.79 -8.11
N SER A 2 2.54 -13.01 -7.67
CA SER A 2 2.52 -11.54 -7.71
C SER A 2 3.05 -11.13 -9.08
N THR A 3 2.30 -10.35 -9.85
CA THR A 3 2.78 -9.83 -11.14
C THR A 3 3.14 -8.37 -10.93
N VAL A 4 4.42 -8.05 -11.16
CA VAL A 4 4.81 -6.67 -11.48
C VAL A 4 4.62 -6.54 -12.98
N ASN A 5 3.73 -5.65 -13.39
CA ASN A 5 3.43 -5.41 -14.79
C ASN A 5 4.52 -4.49 -15.39
N ASP A 6 4.68 -4.48 -16.71
CA ASP A 6 5.58 -3.58 -17.45
C ASP A 6 5.40 -2.09 -17.06
N ASP A 7 4.19 -1.73 -16.62
CA ASP A 7 3.84 -0.39 -16.12
C ASP A 7 4.37 -0.06 -14.70
N GLY A 8 5.22 -0.90 -14.10
CA GLY A 8 5.74 -0.70 -12.74
C GLY A 8 4.68 -0.82 -11.64
N ILE A 9 3.58 -1.54 -11.93
CA ILE A 9 2.48 -1.77 -11.00
C ILE A 9 2.68 -3.11 -10.31
N TYR A 10 2.71 -3.13 -8.98
CA TYR A 10 2.63 -4.35 -8.19
C TYR A 10 1.17 -4.70 -7.92
N ALA A 11 0.73 -5.90 -8.31
CA ALA A 11 -0.55 -6.45 -7.91
C ALA A 11 -0.34 -7.82 -7.25
N GLY A 12 -0.71 -7.93 -5.97
CA GLY A 12 -0.40 -9.14 -5.22
C GLY A 12 -0.88 -9.15 -3.77
N PRO A 13 -0.59 -10.24 -3.04
CA PRO A 13 -0.84 -10.32 -1.61
C PRO A 13 0.06 -9.33 -0.86
N ALA A 14 -0.44 -8.87 0.29
CA ALA A 14 0.30 -8.05 1.24
C ALA A 14 -0.24 -8.28 2.66
N SER A 15 0.50 -7.79 3.65
CA SER A 15 0.03 -7.69 5.03
C SER A 15 -0.07 -6.22 5.42
N LEU A 16 -1.27 -5.78 5.80
CA LEU A 16 -1.51 -4.46 6.36
C LEU A 16 -1.45 -4.55 7.89
N VAL A 17 -0.52 -3.82 8.50
CA VAL A 17 -0.35 -3.77 9.95
C VAL A 17 -0.90 -2.45 10.48
N VAL A 18 -1.91 -2.53 11.35
CA VAL A 18 -2.59 -1.39 11.98
C VAL A 18 -2.45 -1.54 13.49
N GLY A 19 -1.66 -0.67 14.12
CA GLY A 19 -1.22 -0.89 15.50
C GLY A 19 -0.44 -2.21 15.60
N ASP A 20 -0.92 -3.12 16.46
CA ASP A 20 -0.32 -4.45 16.66
C ASP A 20 -1.04 -5.56 15.87
N ILE A 21 -2.07 -5.22 15.09
CA ILE A 21 -2.88 -6.19 14.35
C ILE A 21 -2.41 -6.28 12.90
N ARG A 22 -2.20 -7.51 12.42
CA ARG A 22 -1.84 -7.81 11.02
C ARG A 22 -3.05 -8.37 10.27
N HIS A 23 -3.36 -7.75 9.13
CA HIS A 23 -4.43 -8.16 8.22
C HIS A 23 -3.83 -8.62 6.88
N VAL A 24 -4.18 -9.84 6.45
CA VAL A 24 -3.81 -10.32 5.11
C VAL A 24 -4.75 -9.69 4.10
N VAL A 25 -4.20 -9.01 3.10
CA VAL A 25 -4.95 -8.22 2.11
C VAL A 25 -4.38 -8.43 0.71
N ARG A 26 -5.09 -7.96 -0.30
CA ARG A 26 -4.54 -7.83 -1.67
C ARG A 26 -4.36 -6.37 -2.00
N VAL A 27 -3.27 -6.04 -2.69
CA VAL A 27 -2.98 -4.65 -3.04
C VAL A 27 -2.67 -4.50 -4.51
N ARG A 28 -2.97 -3.32 -5.03
CA ARG A 28 -2.48 -2.83 -6.32
C ARG A 28 -1.76 -1.51 -6.08
N LEU A 29 -0.44 -1.51 -6.21
CA LEU A 29 0.44 -0.40 -5.88
C LEU A 29 1.21 0.08 -7.10
N LYS A 30 1.49 1.37 -7.14
CA LYS A 30 2.39 2.00 -8.10
C LYS A 30 3.16 3.12 -7.42
N GLY A 31 4.32 3.48 -7.94
CA GLY A 31 5.04 4.63 -7.43
C GLY A 31 5.84 5.35 -8.49
N ARG A 32 6.27 6.56 -8.14
CA ARG A 32 7.08 7.43 -8.98
C ARG A 32 7.91 8.37 -8.11
N ILE A 33 9.03 8.86 -8.63
CA ILE A 33 9.75 9.96 -8.00
C ILE A 33 8.90 11.22 -8.15
N ASN A 34 8.67 11.91 -7.05
CA ASN A 34 8.00 13.20 -7.05
C ASN A 34 9.03 14.29 -7.39
N PRO A 35 8.84 15.08 -8.47
CA PRO A 35 9.83 16.05 -8.91
C PRO A 35 10.01 17.24 -7.95
N PHE A 36 9.06 17.47 -7.04
CA PHE A 36 9.10 18.59 -6.12
C PHE A 36 9.99 18.35 -4.90
N ASP A 37 10.03 17.12 -4.39
CA ASP A 37 10.79 16.75 -3.19
C ASP A 37 11.91 15.72 -3.46
N GLY A 38 11.96 15.14 -4.65
CA GLY A 38 12.95 14.13 -5.04
C GLY A 38 12.73 12.76 -4.40
N HIS A 39 11.67 12.58 -3.61
CA HIS A 39 11.38 11.32 -2.94
C HIS A 39 10.52 10.41 -3.80
N TYR A 40 10.69 9.10 -3.61
CA TYR A 40 9.80 8.13 -4.23
C TYR A 40 8.46 8.11 -3.49
N HIS A 41 7.38 8.45 -4.19
CA HIS A 41 6.02 8.41 -3.66
C HIS A 41 5.28 7.26 -4.28
N TRP A 42 4.67 6.43 -3.45
CA TRP A 42 3.89 5.29 -3.89
C TRP A 42 2.48 5.35 -3.32
N GLN A 43 1.54 4.80 -4.08
CA GLN A 43 0.13 4.79 -3.73
C GLN A 43 -0.57 3.61 -4.37
N GLY A 44 -1.76 3.30 -3.88
CA GLY A 44 -2.55 2.25 -4.46
C GLY A 44 -3.83 1.97 -3.71
N THR A 45 -4.33 0.77 -3.96
CA THR A 45 -5.59 0.28 -3.41
C THR A 45 -5.33 -0.99 -2.61
N VAL A 46 -5.96 -1.07 -1.44
CA VAL A 46 -6.04 -2.26 -0.59
C VAL A 46 -7.44 -2.84 -0.73
N HIS A 47 -7.48 -4.08 -1.22
CA HIS A 47 -8.68 -4.90 -1.34
C HIS A 47 -8.79 -5.85 -0.15
N ASP A 48 -10.02 -6.27 0.15
CA ASP A 48 -10.34 -7.22 1.22
C ASP A 48 -9.90 -6.77 2.62
N ALA A 49 -9.68 -5.46 2.81
CA ALA A 49 -9.36 -4.92 4.12
C ALA A 49 -10.58 -5.02 5.06
N PRO A 50 -10.39 -5.43 6.33
CA PRO A 50 -11.48 -5.53 7.29
C PRO A 50 -12.23 -4.19 7.49
N ALA A 51 -13.52 -4.27 7.81
CA ALA A 51 -14.42 -3.10 7.87
C ALA A 51 -14.12 -2.17 9.06
N ASP A 52 -13.50 -2.70 10.11
CA ASP A 52 -13.03 -1.97 11.29
C ASP A 52 -11.79 -1.11 11.00
N VAL A 53 -11.04 -1.41 9.94
CA VAL A 53 -9.90 -0.59 9.49
C VAL A 53 -10.42 0.70 8.84
N ARG A 54 -10.12 1.84 9.46
CA ARG A 54 -10.58 3.18 9.01
C ARG A 54 -9.47 3.97 8.31
N SER A 55 -9.85 4.74 7.29
CA SER A 55 -8.99 5.76 6.69
C SER A 55 -8.83 6.99 7.59
N GLY A 56 -7.80 7.79 7.35
CA GLY A 56 -7.54 9.03 8.13
C GLY A 56 -7.03 8.80 9.55
N GLY A 57 -6.84 7.54 9.96
CA GLY A 57 -6.34 7.14 11.27
C GLY A 57 -4.82 7.17 11.42
N ALA A 58 -4.32 6.38 12.36
CA ALA A 58 -2.89 6.26 12.68
C ALA A 58 -2.06 5.77 11.48
N PRO A 59 -0.73 6.06 11.46
CA PRO A 59 0.18 5.46 10.49
C PRO A 59 0.07 3.93 10.50
N VAL A 60 0.11 3.33 9.31
CA VAL A 60 0.07 1.88 9.12
C VAL A 60 1.40 1.42 8.53
N ARG A 61 1.68 0.12 8.62
CA ARG A 61 2.78 -0.50 7.85
C ARG A 61 2.19 -1.43 6.81
N LEU A 62 2.71 -1.34 5.59
CA LEU A 62 2.38 -2.30 4.54
C LEU A 62 3.60 -3.20 4.31
N CYS A 63 3.41 -4.50 4.47
CA CYS A 63 4.44 -5.51 4.22
C CYS A 63 4.11 -6.30 2.95
N VAL A 64 5.09 -6.44 2.07
CA VAL A 64 5.03 -7.30 0.89
C VAL A 64 6.29 -8.16 0.93
N ASP A 65 6.11 -9.48 0.96
CA ASP A 65 7.20 -10.44 1.14
C ASP A 65 8.11 -10.10 2.34
N ASP A 66 9.39 -9.85 2.10
CA ASP A 66 10.42 -9.51 3.09
C ASP A 66 10.60 -8.01 3.34
N ARG A 67 9.76 -7.16 2.71
CA ARG A 67 9.86 -5.71 2.76
C ARG A 67 8.65 -5.09 3.43
N ASP A 68 8.89 -4.01 4.15
CA ASP A 68 7.82 -3.18 4.70
C ASP A 68 8.08 -1.70 4.48
N ALA A 69 7.00 -0.93 4.47
CA ALA A 69 7.06 0.52 4.36
C ALA A 69 5.97 1.17 5.22
N PRO A 70 6.28 2.32 5.84
CA PRO A 70 5.27 3.15 6.49
C PRO A 70 4.32 3.72 5.44
N ALA A 71 3.04 3.78 5.79
CA ALA A 71 1.99 4.19 4.91
C ALA A 71 0.84 4.85 5.67
N ARG A 72 -0.08 5.46 4.91
CA ARG A 72 -1.29 6.08 5.42
C ARG A 72 -2.49 5.64 4.61
N LEU A 73 -3.56 5.30 5.31
CA LEU A 73 -4.86 5.05 4.71
C LEU A 73 -5.53 6.39 4.42
N VAL A 74 -5.81 6.65 3.15
CA VAL A 74 -6.29 7.95 2.64
C VAL A 74 -7.82 8.01 2.72
N GLU A 75 -8.48 7.06 2.07
CA GLU A 75 -9.94 7.04 1.93
C GLU A 75 -10.44 5.60 1.84
N ARG A 76 -11.66 5.34 2.34
CA ARG A 76 -12.40 4.13 2.00
C ARG A 76 -13.40 4.44 0.89
N THR A 77 -13.25 3.79 -0.25
CA THR A 77 -14.10 4.01 -1.42
C THR A 77 -15.52 3.49 -1.17
N PRO A 78 -16.52 3.94 -1.94
CA PRO A 78 -17.89 3.43 -1.85
C PRO A 78 -18.00 1.91 -2.04
N GLU A 79 -17.09 1.31 -2.82
CA GLU A 79 -16.99 -0.13 -3.06
C GLU A 79 -16.35 -0.89 -1.88
N GLY A 80 -15.88 -0.16 -0.86
CA GLY A 80 -15.33 -0.73 0.37
C GLY A 80 -13.81 -0.96 0.35
N HIS A 81 -13.11 -0.57 -0.73
CA HIS A 81 -11.65 -0.64 -0.81
C HIS A 81 -10.99 0.51 -0.05
N LEU A 82 -9.75 0.32 0.41
CA LEU A 82 -8.99 1.38 1.06
C LEU A 82 -7.91 1.93 0.13
N MET A 83 -7.89 3.23 -0.08
CA MET A 83 -6.77 3.91 -0.72
C MET A 83 -5.62 4.05 0.27
N ILE A 84 -4.40 3.77 -0.18
CA ILE A 84 -3.19 3.83 0.62
C ILE A 84 -2.10 4.63 -0.09
N SER A 85 -1.31 5.37 0.67
CA SER A 85 -0.12 6.08 0.17
C SER A 85 1.06 5.92 1.11
N GLY A 86 2.28 6.01 0.57
CA GLY A 86 3.50 6.01 1.34
C GLY A 86 4.61 6.78 0.61
N MET A 87 5.68 7.06 1.35
CA MET A 87 6.85 7.80 0.90
C MET A 87 8.10 6.96 1.16
N GLY A 88 9.10 7.11 0.29
CA GLY A 88 10.34 6.37 0.35
C GLY A 88 10.30 5.07 -0.46
N PRO A 89 11.23 4.13 -0.20
CA PRO A 89 11.29 2.89 -0.96
C PRO A 89 9.98 2.12 -0.82
N PRO A 90 9.37 1.69 -1.94
CA PRO A 90 8.12 0.94 -1.90
C PRO A 90 8.35 -0.43 -1.25
N PRO A 91 7.31 -1.02 -0.61
CA PRO A 91 7.42 -2.36 -0.05
C PRO A 91 7.45 -3.44 -1.14
N PHE A 92 7.26 -3.11 -2.42
CA PHE A 92 7.33 -4.05 -3.54
C PHE A 92 8.61 -3.86 -4.36
N ARG A 93 9.04 -4.90 -5.07
CA ARG A 93 10.14 -4.79 -6.03
C ARG A 93 9.64 -4.07 -7.28
N THR A 94 10.19 -2.90 -7.58
CA THR A 94 10.10 -2.30 -8.91
C THR A 94 10.99 -3.12 -9.85
N ALA A 95 10.40 -3.59 -10.96
CA ALA A 95 11.13 -4.23 -12.05
C ALA A 95 12.07 -3.20 -12.71
#